data_AF-A0A919U0H1-F1
#
_entry.id   AF-A0A919U0H1-F1
#
_cell.length_a   1.000
_cell.length_b   1.000
_cell.length_c   1.000
_cell.angle_alpha   90.00
_cell.angle_beta   90.00
_cell.angle_gamma   90.00
#
_symmetry.space_group_name_H-M   'P 1'
#
loop_
_entity.id
_entity.type
_entity.pdbx_description
1 polymer ?
#
loop_
_entity_poly.entity_id
_entity_poly.type
_entity_poly.pdbx_seq_one_letter_code
_entity_poly.pdbx_strand_id
1 'polypeptide(L)'
;MRPHRRSTAAALLLSASLVLATAACTGGGDDADDAPPSSPTAAGTTVEWPTAIDPATTTDAFWVVWTDVVENGDGATQKVQPTIEKLGEVGYDTLPWDPSCQSGAEEQLAGLTGYADPLGVGVAFATAEDAGKFDTLFEGTISVTQGTYTCATSS
;
A
#
# COMPACT_ATOMS: atom_id res chain seq x y z
N MET A 1 11.03 28.80 -39.74
CA MET A 1 11.91 28.81 -38.56
C MET A 1 11.76 30.14 -37.82
N ARG A 2 11.17 30.12 -36.62
CA ARG A 2 11.23 31.20 -35.63
C ARG A 2 11.27 30.55 -34.25
N PRO A 3 12.42 30.55 -33.56
CA PRO A 3 12.50 30.15 -32.15
C PRO A 3 12.55 31.40 -31.26
N HIS A 4 11.86 31.38 -30.12
CA HIS A 4 12.12 32.13 -28.87
C HIS A 4 10.81 32.11 -28.05
N ARG A 5 10.75 31.91 -26.73
CA ARG A 5 11.72 31.61 -25.67
C ARG A 5 10.89 31.05 -24.49
N ARG A 6 11.55 30.28 -23.64
CA ARG A 6 11.06 29.69 -22.38
C ARG A 6 10.44 30.75 -21.45
N SER A 7 9.41 30.35 -20.70
CA SER A 7 9.03 31.04 -19.45
C SER A 7 8.61 30.02 -18.40
N THR A 8 9.51 29.79 -17.44
CA THR A 8 9.26 29.19 -16.14
C THR A 8 8.72 30.25 -15.21
N ALA A 9 7.53 30.05 -14.65
CA ALA A 9 7.07 30.81 -13.50
C ALA A 9 6.39 29.85 -12.53
N ALA A 10 7.16 29.47 -11.51
CA ALA A 10 6.68 28.87 -10.28
C ALA A 10 5.82 29.89 -9.53
N ALA A 11 4.72 29.44 -8.93
CA ALA A 11 4.03 30.18 -7.89
C ALA A 11 3.51 29.17 -6.85
N LEU A 12 4.35 28.94 -5.84
CA LEU A 12 4.00 28.34 -4.56
C LEU A 12 3.04 29.28 -3.83
N LEU A 13 1.86 28.78 -3.45
CA LEU A 13 1.04 29.36 -2.40
C LEU A 13 0.68 28.27 -1.41
N LEU A 14 1.56 28.08 -0.41
CA LEU A 14 1.23 27.41 0.84
C LEU A 14 0.28 28.32 1.64
N SER A 15 -0.89 27.81 2.01
CA SER A 15 -1.75 28.44 3.00
C SER A 15 -2.08 27.41 4.08
N ALA A 16 -1.35 27.53 5.18
CA ALA A 16 -1.57 26.83 6.43
C ALA A 16 -2.84 27.34 7.12
N SER A 17 -3.64 26.44 7.69
CA SER A 17 -4.67 26.76 8.68
C SER A 17 -4.94 25.52 9.54
N LEU A 18 -3.97 25.18 10.39
CA LEU A 18 -4.17 24.17 11.44
C LEU A 18 -4.80 24.87 12.64
N VAL A 19 -6.13 24.76 12.78
CA VAL A 19 -6.85 25.25 13.96
C VAL A 19 -6.75 24.18 15.05
N LEU A 20 -5.86 24.39 16.01
CA LEU A 20 -5.82 23.64 17.26
C LEU A 20 -7.01 24.06 18.13
N ALA A 21 -8.01 23.20 18.27
CA ALA A 21 -9.04 23.34 19.28
C ALA A 21 -8.54 22.74 20.61
N THR A 22 -8.09 23.61 21.52
CA THR A 22 -7.81 23.28 22.91
C THR A 22 -9.12 23.12 23.67
N ALA A 23 -9.54 21.89 23.96
CA ALA A 23 -10.56 21.63 24.98
C ALA A 23 -9.87 21.51 26.34
N ALA A 24 -9.72 22.66 27.02
CA ALA A 24 -9.54 22.71 28.47
C ALA A 24 -10.91 23.00 29.08
N CYS A 25 -11.50 22.03 29.76
CA CYS A 25 -12.61 22.28 30.67
C CYS A 25 -12.20 21.77 32.05
N THR A 26 -11.92 22.73 32.92
CA THR A 26 -11.49 22.51 34.30
C THR A 26 -12.72 22.43 35.19
N GLY A 27 -12.77 21.41 36.06
CA GLY A 27 -13.24 21.52 37.44
C GLY A 27 -14.73 21.73 37.71
N GLY A 28 -15.31 20.83 38.50
CA GLY A 28 -16.53 21.12 39.24
C GLY A 28 -17.15 19.92 39.97
N GLY A 29 -16.93 19.84 41.28
CA GLY A 29 -17.99 19.50 42.25
C GLY A 29 -18.16 18.03 42.68
N ASP A 30 -18.00 17.83 43.98
CA ASP A 30 -18.19 16.63 44.80
C ASP A 30 -19.54 15.88 44.69
N ASP A 31 -19.44 14.58 45.03
CA ASP A 31 -20.40 13.68 45.69
C ASP A 31 -21.80 13.45 45.07
N ALA A 32 -22.01 12.24 44.52
CA ALA A 32 -23.00 11.24 44.98
C ALA A 32 -23.30 10.21 43.87
N ASP A 33 -23.44 8.94 44.29
CA ASP A 33 -24.02 7.78 43.59
C ASP A 33 -24.40 7.93 42.11
N ASP A 34 -23.65 7.30 41.20
CA ASP A 34 -24.25 6.61 40.06
C ASP A 34 -23.27 5.57 39.51
N ALA A 35 -23.78 4.40 39.16
CA ALA A 35 -23.04 3.34 38.49
C ALA A 35 -22.26 3.89 37.29
N PRO A 36 -21.08 3.33 36.92
CA PRO A 36 -20.40 3.79 35.73
C PRO A 36 -21.38 3.71 34.55
N PRO A 37 -21.68 4.81 33.84
CA PRO A 37 -22.45 4.71 32.63
C PRO A 37 -21.68 3.75 31.74
N SER A 38 -22.32 2.63 31.39
CA SER A 38 -21.79 1.72 30.39
C SER A 38 -21.59 2.55 29.14
N SER A 39 -20.34 2.94 28.88
CA SER A 39 -19.97 3.68 27.69
C SER A 39 -20.63 2.96 26.51
N PRO A 40 -21.39 3.65 25.64
CA PRO A 40 -21.86 3.01 24.43
C PRO A 40 -20.61 2.50 23.73
N THR A 41 -20.50 1.18 23.57
CA THR A 41 -19.51 0.57 22.71
C THR A 41 -19.69 1.24 21.36
N ALA A 42 -18.80 2.18 21.03
CA ALA A 42 -18.69 2.69 19.68
C ALA A 42 -18.48 1.44 18.83
N ALA A 43 -19.47 1.11 18.00
CA ALA A 43 -19.33 0.05 17.02
C ALA A 43 -18.15 0.49 16.15
N GLY A 44 -16.97 -0.07 16.42
CA GLY A 44 -15.80 0.18 15.63
C GLY A 44 -16.16 -0.23 14.21
N THR A 45 -16.09 0.70 13.27
CA THR A 45 -16.12 0.37 11.86
C THR A 45 -14.86 -0.45 11.59
N THR A 46 -15.00 -1.77 11.57
CA THR A 46 -13.93 -2.67 11.13
C THR A 46 -13.63 -2.33 9.68
N VAL A 47 -12.39 -1.92 9.40
CA VAL A 47 -11.94 -1.67 8.03
C VAL A 47 -12.01 -2.97 7.25
N GLU A 48 -12.70 -2.96 6.10
CA GLU A 48 -12.82 -4.12 5.23
C GLU A 48 -11.72 -4.12 4.19
N TRP A 49 -10.75 -5.02 4.33
CA TRP A 49 -9.65 -5.22 3.39
C TRP A 49 -10.10 -6.03 2.16
N PRO A 50 -9.65 -5.67 0.94
CA PRO A 50 -9.97 -6.43 -0.28
C PRO A 50 -9.36 -7.84 -0.26
N THR A 51 -9.97 -8.78 -0.97
CA THR A 51 -9.49 -10.18 -0.99
C THR A 51 -8.39 -10.34 -2.04
N ALA A 52 -7.23 -10.83 -1.61
CA ALA A 52 -6.15 -11.19 -2.52
C ALA A 52 -6.47 -12.50 -3.28
N ILE A 53 -5.88 -12.65 -4.46
CA ILE A 53 -5.91 -13.90 -5.22
C ILE A 53 -4.52 -14.54 -5.24
N ASP A 54 -4.48 -15.84 -5.54
CA ASP A 54 -3.24 -16.51 -5.93
C ASP A 54 -3.02 -16.35 -7.45
N PRO A 55 -2.00 -15.59 -7.89
CA PRO A 55 -1.67 -15.42 -9.31
C PRO A 55 -1.50 -16.73 -10.07
N ALA A 56 -1.00 -17.78 -9.40
CA ALA A 56 -0.71 -19.07 -10.01
C ALA A 56 -1.98 -19.86 -10.36
N THR A 57 -3.12 -19.48 -9.79
CA THR A 57 -4.42 -20.17 -10.00
C THR A 57 -5.29 -19.53 -11.07
N THR A 58 -4.92 -18.34 -11.56
CA THR A 58 -5.69 -17.61 -12.57
C THR A 58 -5.04 -17.65 -13.95
N THR A 59 -5.85 -17.66 -15.01
CA THR A 59 -5.38 -17.45 -16.39
C THR A 59 -5.69 -16.05 -16.92
N ASP A 60 -6.46 -15.27 -16.17
CA ASP A 60 -6.84 -13.91 -16.53
C ASP A 60 -5.77 -12.90 -16.09
N ALA A 61 -5.82 -11.69 -16.67
CA ALA A 61 -5.00 -10.59 -16.20
C ALA A 61 -5.45 -10.16 -14.79
N PHE A 62 -4.48 -9.86 -13.93
CA PHE A 62 -4.68 -9.39 -12.56
C PHE A 62 -3.83 -8.16 -12.29
N TRP A 63 -4.06 -7.57 -11.13
CA TRP A 63 -3.40 -6.36 -10.65
C TRP A 63 -2.53 -6.71 -9.45
N VAL A 64 -1.27 -6.27 -9.45
CA VAL A 64 -0.38 -6.40 -8.30
C VAL A 64 -0.08 -5.02 -7.76
N VAL A 65 -0.32 -4.85 -6.47
CA VAL A 65 0.15 -3.69 -5.72
C VAL A 65 1.48 -4.07 -5.07
N TRP A 66 2.58 -3.54 -5.60
CA TRP A 66 3.92 -3.74 -5.08
C TRP A 66 4.16 -2.78 -3.92
N THR A 67 4.42 -3.31 -2.74
CA THR A 67 4.55 -2.55 -1.49
C THR A 67 5.99 -2.40 -1.03
N ASP A 68 6.88 -3.26 -1.53
CA ASP A 68 8.32 -3.15 -1.31
C ASP A 68 9.06 -3.86 -2.44
N VAL A 69 10.22 -3.33 -2.81
CA VAL A 69 11.07 -3.86 -3.89
C VAL A 69 12.52 -3.63 -3.51
N VAL A 70 13.33 -4.66 -3.64
CA VAL A 70 14.78 -4.61 -3.41
C VAL A 70 15.52 -5.21 -4.58
N GLU A 71 16.81 -4.88 -4.75
CA GLU A 71 17.68 -5.66 -5.62
C GLU A 71 17.83 -7.06 -5.01
N ASN A 72 17.61 -8.08 -5.85
CA ASN A 72 17.81 -9.46 -5.52
C ASN A 72 19.29 -9.74 -5.21
N GLY A 73 19.55 -10.74 -4.37
CA GLY A 73 20.89 -11.07 -3.90
C GLY A 73 20.95 -11.29 -2.39
N ASP A 74 22.17 -11.24 -1.84
CA ASP A 74 22.40 -11.55 -0.44
C ASP A 74 21.60 -10.63 0.49
N GLY A 75 20.76 -11.24 1.33
CA GLY A 75 19.94 -10.52 2.30
C GLY A 75 18.61 -9.98 1.76
N ALA A 76 18.28 -10.18 0.48
CA ALA A 76 17.10 -9.56 -0.14
C ALA A 76 15.79 -9.91 0.59
N THR A 77 15.56 -11.20 0.90
CA THR A 77 14.39 -11.64 1.67
C THR A 77 14.32 -10.98 3.05
N GLN A 78 15.45 -10.83 3.75
CA GLN A 78 15.47 -10.19 5.07
C GLN A 78 15.15 -8.69 5.00
N LYS A 79 15.49 -8.02 3.89
CA LYS A 79 15.19 -6.59 3.70
C LYS A 79 13.68 -6.35 3.54
N VAL A 80 12.97 -7.25 2.85
CA VAL A 80 11.52 -7.13 2.60
C VAL A 80 10.65 -7.76 3.70
N GLN A 81 11.26 -8.52 4.62
CA GLN A 81 10.58 -9.16 5.75
C GLN A 81 9.68 -8.21 6.57
N PRO A 82 10.10 -6.98 6.90
CA PRO A 82 9.23 -6.06 7.64
C PRO A 82 7.93 -5.71 6.90
N THR A 83 7.97 -5.66 5.57
CA THR A 83 6.78 -5.40 4.75
C THR A 83 5.84 -6.62 4.75
N ILE A 84 6.39 -7.82 4.68
CA ILE A 84 5.62 -9.07 4.79
C ILE A 84 4.91 -9.15 6.15
N GLU A 85 5.60 -8.81 7.24
CA GLU A 85 5.02 -8.80 8.58
C GLU A 85 3.85 -7.82 8.70
N LYS A 86 4.00 -6.59 8.17
CA LYS A 86 2.91 -5.60 8.12
C LYS A 86 1.71 -6.07 7.31
N LEU A 87 1.95 -6.77 6.19
CA LEU A 87 0.88 -7.35 5.38
C LEU A 87 0.16 -8.48 6.14
N GLY A 88 0.91 -9.28 6.88
CA GLY A 88 0.36 -10.32 7.76
C GLY A 88 -0.53 -9.76 8.87
N GLU A 89 -0.19 -8.60 9.45
CA GLU A 89 -1.00 -7.93 10.47
C GLU A 89 -2.41 -7.55 9.98
N VAL A 90 -2.55 -7.26 8.68
CA VAL A 90 -3.84 -6.93 8.05
C VAL A 90 -4.48 -8.13 7.31
N GLY A 91 -3.87 -9.32 7.42
CA GLY A 91 -4.43 -10.59 6.95
C GLY A 91 -3.96 -11.08 5.58
N TYR A 92 -2.94 -10.47 4.98
CA TYR A 92 -2.34 -10.97 3.75
C TYR A 92 -1.13 -11.86 4.04
N ASP A 93 -1.20 -13.11 3.59
CA ASP A 93 -0.06 -14.02 3.58
C ASP A 93 0.62 -13.94 2.21
N THR A 94 1.73 -13.21 2.13
CA THR A 94 2.50 -13.02 0.91
C THR A 94 3.96 -13.41 1.13
N LEU A 95 4.60 -13.84 0.05
CA LEU A 95 6.02 -14.16 0.02
C LEU A 95 6.73 -13.20 -0.95
N PRO A 96 8.04 -12.98 -0.80
CA PRO A 96 8.81 -12.33 -1.84
C PRO A 96 8.68 -13.14 -3.12
N TRP A 97 8.40 -12.47 -4.22
CA TRP A 97 8.31 -13.11 -5.52
C TRP A 97 8.93 -12.23 -6.60
N ASP A 98 9.38 -12.89 -7.66
CA ASP A 98 10.07 -12.29 -8.77
C ASP A 98 9.06 -11.55 -9.66
N PRO A 99 9.19 -10.23 -9.88
CA PRO A 99 8.33 -9.47 -10.77
C PRO A 99 8.31 -9.96 -12.21
N SER A 100 9.32 -10.71 -12.66
CA SER A 100 9.29 -11.36 -13.98
C SER A 100 8.18 -12.42 -14.10
N CYS A 101 7.65 -12.90 -12.97
CA CYS A 101 6.48 -13.79 -12.91
C CYS A 101 5.15 -13.10 -13.28
N GLN A 102 5.13 -11.78 -13.45
CA GLN A 102 4.01 -11.04 -14.00
C GLN A 102 4.45 -10.32 -15.27
N SER A 103 3.71 -10.51 -16.36
CA SER A 103 4.03 -9.85 -17.63
C SER A 103 4.16 -8.33 -17.47
N GLY A 104 5.33 -7.78 -17.76
CA GLY A 104 5.61 -6.33 -17.76
C GLY A 104 5.93 -5.71 -16.40
N ALA A 105 5.82 -6.44 -15.28
CA ALA A 105 6.10 -5.87 -13.97
C ALA A 105 7.60 -5.62 -13.73
N GLU A 106 8.47 -6.55 -14.15
CA GLU A 106 9.93 -6.38 -14.06
C GLU A 106 10.42 -5.11 -14.76
N GLU A 107 10.04 -4.90 -16.02
CA GLU A 107 10.45 -3.70 -16.79
C GLU A 107 10.00 -2.41 -16.10
N GLN A 108 8.75 -2.40 -15.61
CA GLN A 108 8.21 -1.24 -14.92
C GLN A 108 8.92 -0.98 -13.59
N LEU A 109 9.16 -2.01 -12.78
CA LEU A 109 9.83 -1.85 -11.50
C LEU A 109 11.31 -1.51 -11.66
N ALA A 110 12.03 -2.16 -12.58
CA ALA A 110 13.40 -1.84 -12.92
C ALA A 110 13.53 -0.37 -13.38
N GLY A 111 12.58 0.12 -14.18
CA GLY A 111 12.54 1.52 -14.60
C GLY A 111 12.32 2.52 -13.47
N LEU A 112 11.60 2.12 -12.41
CA LEU A 112 11.30 2.96 -11.24
C LEU A 112 12.42 2.94 -10.20
N THR A 113 12.98 1.77 -9.90
CA THR A 113 13.94 1.56 -8.82
C THR A 113 15.39 1.64 -9.28
N GLY A 114 15.65 1.39 -10.56
CA GLY A 114 16.99 1.21 -11.11
C GLY A 114 17.59 -0.17 -10.83
N TYR A 115 16.80 -1.12 -10.33
CA TYR A 115 17.25 -2.49 -10.06
C TYR A 115 17.35 -3.32 -11.33
N ALA A 116 18.40 -4.14 -11.43
CA ALA A 116 18.61 -5.00 -12.59
C ALA A 116 17.86 -6.33 -12.45
N ASP A 117 17.79 -6.85 -11.23
CA ASP A 117 17.04 -8.05 -10.85
C ASP A 117 16.21 -7.74 -9.60
N PRO A 118 14.99 -7.20 -9.72
CA PRO A 118 14.18 -6.84 -8.57
C PRO A 118 13.56 -8.06 -7.89
N LEU A 119 13.55 -8.09 -6.56
CA LEU A 119 12.72 -8.98 -5.76
C LEU A 119 11.65 -8.14 -5.05
N GLY A 120 10.38 -8.45 -5.25
CA GLY A 120 9.26 -7.65 -4.77
C GLY A 120 8.41 -8.36 -3.72
N VAL A 121 7.76 -7.56 -2.89
CA VAL A 121 6.58 -7.97 -2.11
C VAL A 121 5.37 -7.28 -2.72
N GLY A 122 4.41 -8.08 -3.13
CA GLY A 122 3.20 -7.57 -3.76
C GLY A 122 1.98 -8.40 -3.37
N VAL A 123 0.82 -7.76 -3.45
CA VAL A 123 -0.48 -8.41 -3.25
C VAL A 123 -1.25 -8.37 -4.55
N ALA A 124 -1.70 -9.54 -5.00
CA ALA A 124 -2.41 -9.69 -6.26
C ALA A 124 -3.94 -9.62 -6.05
N PHE A 125 -4.61 -8.93 -6.96
CA PHE A 125 -6.05 -8.73 -6.96
C PHE A 125 -6.63 -8.98 -8.35
N ALA A 126 -7.82 -9.57 -8.40
CA ALA A 126 -8.51 -9.83 -9.67
C ALA A 126 -8.93 -8.54 -10.39
N THR A 127 -9.21 -7.47 -9.63
CA THR A 127 -9.77 -6.22 -10.18
C THR A 127 -8.90 -5.01 -9.83
N ALA A 128 -8.99 -3.98 -10.68
CA ALA A 128 -8.36 -2.69 -10.43
C ALA A 128 -8.97 -1.96 -9.22
N GLU A 129 -10.25 -2.21 -8.96
CA GLU A 129 -10.98 -1.61 -7.83
C GLU A 129 -10.45 -2.14 -6.49
N ASP A 130 -10.24 -3.46 -6.38
CA ASP A 130 -9.65 -4.07 -5.19
C ASP A 130 -8.21 -3.61 -4.97
N ALA A 131 -7.41 -3.56 -6.05
CA ALA A 131 -6.05 -3.03 -5.99
C ALA A 131 -6.03 -1.56 -5.54
N GLY A 132 -6.93 -0.72 -6.05
CA GLY A 132 -7.05 0.69 -5.64
C GLY A 132 -7.55 0.86 -4.20
N LYS A 133 -8.46 -0.02 -3.75
CA LYS A 133 -8.91 -0.06 -2.35
C LYS A 133 -7.76 -0.43 -1.42
N PHE A 134 -6.97 -1.44 -1.78
CA PHE A 134 -5.77 -1.80 -1.03
C PHE A 134 -4.76 -0.66 -0.99
N ASP A 135 -4.45 -0.04 -2.14
CA ASP A 135 -3.52 1.09 -2.26
C ASP A 135 -3.93 2.29 -1.39
N THR A 136 -5.23 2.50 -1.20
CA THR A 136 -5.75 3.56 -0.32
C THR A 136 -5.62 3.21 1.17
N LEU A 137 -5.71 1.92 1.51
CA LEU A 137 -5.72 1.44 2.90
C LEU A 137 -4.31 1.12 3.43
N PHE A 138 -3.43 0.61 2.58
CA PHE A 138 -2.07 0.20 2.93
C PHE A 138 -1.08 1.32 2.59
N GLU A 139 -0.35 1.81 3.60
CA GLU A 139 0.69 2.81 3.37
C GLU A 139 1.95 2.18 2.76
N GLY A 140 2.50 2.80 1.71
CA GLY A 140 3.81 2.42 1.16
C GLY A 140 3.79 1.71 -0.18
N THR A 141 2.73 1.83 -0.98
CA THR A 141 2.74 1.34 -2.37
C THR A 141 3.85 1.99 -3.18
N ILE A 142 4.65 1.15 -3.84
CA ILE A 142 5.68 1.54 -4.81
C ILE A 142 5.06 1.71 -6.20
N SER A 143 4.27 0.73 -6.62
CA SER A 143 3.65 0.71 -7.94
C SER A 143 2.48 -0.25 -8.01
N VAL A 144 1.52 0.06 -8.87
CA VAL A 144 0.45 -0.87 -9.27
C VAL A 144 0.72 -1.30 -10.71
N THR A 145 0.65 -2.60 -10.97
CA THR A 145 0.94 -3.21 -12.29
C THR A 145 -0.18 -4.15 -12.69
N GLN A 146 -0.48 -4.22 -13.99
CA GLN A 146 -1.43 -5.17 -14.54
C GLN A 146 -0.71 -6.15 -15.47
N GLY A 147 -1.04 -7.43 -15.38
CA GLY A 147 -0.44 -8.45 -16.23
C GLY A 147 -1.01 -9.84 -15.98
N THR A 148 -0.46 -10.82 -16.70
CA THR A 148 -0.76 -12.25 -16.52
C THR A 148 0.42 -12.95 -15.85
N TYR A 149 0.14 -14.07 -15.18
CA TYR A 149 1.16 -14.88 -14.51
C TYR A 149 1.94 -15.68 -15.56
N THR A 150 3.27 -15.64 -15.48
CA THR A 150 4.18 -16.23 -16.48
C THR A 150 5.04 -17.35 -15.90
N CYS A 151 5.21 -17.40 -14.59
CA CYS A 151 5.97 -18.45 -13.93
C CYS A 151 5.20 -19.76 -13.95
N ALA A 152 5.90 -20.89 -14.08
CA ALA A 152 5.24 -22.19 -14.13
C ALA A 152 4.57 -22.49 -12.77
N THR A 153 3.31 -22.89 -12.80
CA THR A 153 2.71 -23.65 -11.69
C THR A 153 3.43 -24.98 -11.64
N SER A 154 4.34 -25.14 -10.68
CA SER A 154 4.93 -26.44 -10.37
C SER A 154 3.78 -27.43 -10.11
N SER A 155 3.53 -28.31 -11.08
CA SER A 155 2.49 -29.33 -11.04
C SER A 155 2.95 -30.54 -10.24
#